data_AF-A0A3N2R7H2-F1
#
_entry.id   AF-A0A3N2R7H2-F1
#
_cell.length_a   1.000
_cell.length_b   1.000
_cell.length_c   1.000
_cell.angle_alpha   90.00
_cell.angle_beta   90.00
_cell.angle_gamma   90.00
#
_symmetry.space_group_name_H-M   'P 1'
#
loop_
_entity.id
_entity.type
_entity.pdbx_description
1 polymer ?
#
loop_
_entity_poly.entity_id
_entity_poly.type
_entity_poly.pdbx_seq_one_letter_code
_entity_poly.pdbx_strand_id
1 'polypeptide(L)'
;MRSTIFTSLPVWGLLALSAAAAPEGCYVAGPEDLGPEAVVTALAAELFTDAGSGETWLGILAEMAEEGRPAEEGFGGQTLSQTALCEEGPDGLSCTGCEGGVFRVDRLDAGGLELSTEDFHVGAPEGCGGTTTLARTSGETTRYSLRRADPEACLLPGYREGDLS
;
A
#
# COMPACT_ATOMS: atom_id res chain seq x y z
N MET A 1 63.74 -14.09 -33.53
CA MET A 1 62.95 -13.31 -32.55
C MET A 1 61.52 -13.25 -33.06
N ARG A 2 60.56 -13.90 -32.39
CA ARG A 2 59.14 -13.96 -32.77
C ARG A 2 58.36 -13.08 -31.80
N SER A 3 57.80 -11.98 -32.28
CA SER A 3 56.92 -11.10 -31.49
C SER A 3 55.49 -11.59 -31.54
N THR A 4 54.94 -11.98 -30.40
CA THR A 4 53.51 -12.22 -30.16
C THR A 4 52.85 -10.92 -29.75
N ILE A 5 51.88 -10.44 -30.54
CA ILE A 5 51.02 -9.30 -30.23
C ILE A 5 49.80 -9.85 -29.47
N PHE A 6 49.64 -9.42 -28.21
CA PHE A 6 48.46 -9.70 -27.39
C PHE A 6 47.44 -8.57 -27.60
N THR A 7 46.34 -8.88 -28.29
CA THR A 7 45.21 -7.95 -28.45
C THR A 7 44.16 -8.29 -27.39
N SER A 8 44.10 -7.51 -26.32
CA SER A 8 43.09 -7.63 -25.27
C SER A 8 41.85 -6.82 -25.65
N LEU A 9 40.71 -7.50 -25.83
CA LEU A 9 39.39 -6.89 -25.95
C LEU A 9 38.84 -6.60 -24.54
N PRO A 10 38.43 -5.35 -24.22
CA PRO A 10 37.68 -5.09 -23.00
C PRO A 10 36.25 -5.60 -23.15
N VAL A 11 35.87 -6.58 -22.34
CA VAL A 11 34.48 -7.00 -22.17
C VAL A 11 33.80 -5.93 -21.31
N TRP A 12 33.05 -5.04 -21.95
CA TRP A 12 32.14 -4.14 -21.25
C TRP A 12 30.92 -4.96 -20.84
N GLY A 13 30.89 -5.38 -19.58
CA GLY A 13 29.74 -6.02 -18.97
C GLY A 13 28.59 -5.01 -18.92
N LEU A 14 27.57 -5.23 -19.76
CA LEU A 14 26.26 -4.62 -19.62
C LEU A 14 25.64 -5.16 -18.33
N LEU A 15 25.77 -4.40 -17.23
CA LEU A 15 24.92 -4.58 -16.07
C LEU A 15 23.53 -4.10 -16.47
N ALA A 16 22.66 -5.05 -16.84
CA ALA A 16 21.22 -4.79 -16.88
C ALA A 16 20.78 -4.46 -15.45
N LEU A 17 20.50 -3.18 -15.17
CA LEU A 17 19.70 -2.84 -14.01
C LEU A 17 18.31 -3.39 -14.27
N SER A 18 17.96 -4.49 -13.61
CA SER A 18 16.56 -4.85 -13.44
C SER A 18 15.91 -3.68 -12.71
N ALA A 19 14.99 -2.98 -13.37
CA ALA A 19 14.00 -2.18 -12.66
C ALA A 19 13.26 -3.16 -11.76
N ALA A 20 13.56 -3.12 -10.46
CA ALA A 20 12.86 -3.95 -9.50
C ALA A 20 11.41 -3.48 -9.51
N ALA A 21 10.50 -4.35 -9.95
CA ALA A 21 9.07 -4.11 -9.79
C ALA A 21 8.79 -3.79 -8.31
N ALA A 22 7.89 -2.84 -8.05
CA ALA A 22 7.46 -2.53 -6.69
C ALA A 22 7.09 -3.85 -5.98
N PRO A 23 7.62 -4.13 -4.77
CA PRO A 23 7.40 -5.42 -4.14
C PRO A 23 5.93 -5.56 -3.76
N GLU A 24 5.21 -6.33 -4.58
CA GLU A 24 3.86 -6.79 -4.32
C GLU A 24 3.80 -7.58 -3.01
N GLY A 25 2.61 -7.59 -2.42
CA GLY A 25 2.29 -8.45 -1.29
C GLY A 25 1.42 -7.79 -0.24
N CYS A 26 1.29 -8.51 0.87
CA CYS A 26 0.48 -8.12 2.01
C CYS A 26 1.33 -7.47 3.11
N TYR A 27 0.80 -6.38 3.66
CA TYR A 27 1.40 -5.61 4.74
C TYR A 27 0.35 -5.31 5.81
N VAL A 28 0.70 -5.44 7.09
CA VAL A 28 -0.24 -5.23 8.21
C VAL A 28 0.37 -4.38 9.31
N ALA A 29 -0.48 -3.62 10.00
CA ALA A 29 -0.16 -2.91 11.23
C ALA A 29 -1.22 -3.22 12.29
N GLY A 30 -0.75 -3.62 13.47
CA GLY A 30 -1.60 -3.87 14.64
C GLY A 30 -1.56 -2.72 15.64
N PRO A 31 -2.25 -2.86 16.79
CA PRO A 31 -2.29 -1.83 17.84
C PRO A 31 -0.89 -1.37 18.30
N GLU A 32 0.10 -2.26 18.31
CA GLU A 32 1.49 -1.95 18.67
C GLU A 32 2.20 -1.05 17.65
N ASP A 33 1.77 -1.05 16.39
CA ASP A 33 2.35 -0.28 15.29
C ASP A 33 1.64 1.08 15.09
N LEU A 34 0.34 1.15 15.43
CA LEU A 34 -0.56 2.27 15.12
C LEU A 34 -0.59 3.38 16.19
N GLY A 35 -0.34 2.99 17.45
CA GLY A 35 -0.39 3.89 18.60
C GLY A 35 -1.81 4.17 19.12
N PRO A 36 -1.95 4.74 20.33
CA PRO A 36 -3.21 4.82 21.06
C PRO A 36 -4.22 5.84 20.50
N GLU A 37 -3.77 6.77 19.66
CA GLU A 37 -4.62 7.79 19.01
C GLU A 37 -4.96 7.42 17.57
N ALA A 38 -4.69 6.17 17.15
CA ALA A 38 -5.07 5.72 15.83
C ALA A 38 -6.58 5.65 15.69
N VAL A 39 -7.08 6.02 14.51
CA VAL A 39 -8.50 5.89 14.13
C VAL A 39 -8.85 4.46 13.73
N VAL A 40 -7.88 3.56 13.79
CA VAL A 40 -7.97 2.14 13.47
C VAL A 40 -7.27 1.31 14.54
N THR A 41 -7.78 0.11 14.81
CA THR A 41 -7.15 -0.91 15.67
C THR A 41 -6.27 -1.87 14.87
N ALA A 42 -6.58 -2.05 13.58
CA ALA A 42 -5.78 -2.84 12.65
C ALA A 42 -5.87 -2.23 11.24
N LEU A 43 -4.78 -2.34 10.48
CA LEU A 43 -4.71 -1.93 9.08
C LEU A 43 -4.01 -3.02 8.27
N ALA A 44 -4.63 -3.46 7.17
CA ALA A 44 -4.00 -4.31 6.17
C ALA A 44 -3.95 -3.58 4.82
N ALA A 45 -2.86 -3.78 4.10
CA ALA A 45 -2.61 -3.20 2.79
C ALA A 45 -2.05 -4.28 1.86
N GLU A 46 -2.71 -4.48 0.72
CA GLU A 46 -2.25 -5.35 -0.35
C GLU A 46 -1.84 -4.51 -1.54
N LEU A 47 -0.56 -4.62 -1.94
CA LEU A 47 -0.07 -4.03 -3.18
C LEU A 47 0.00 -5.11 -4.25
N PHE A 48 -0.70 -4.92 -5.37
CA PHE A 48 -0.76 -5.91 -6.45
C PHE A 48 -0.81 -5.24 -7.82
N THR A 49 -0.34 -5.94 -8.85
CA THR A 49 -0.50 -5.52 -10.25
C THR A 49 -1.66 -6.28 -10.88
N ASP A 50 -2.61 -5.55 -11.46
CA ASP A 50 -3.68 -6.18 -12.23
C ASP A 50 -3.10 -6.85 -13.48
N ALA A 51 -3.39 -8.14 -13.67
CA ALA A 51 -2.82 -8.90 -14.78
C ALA A 51 -3.37 -8.48 -16.15
N GLY A 52 -4.55 -7.85 -16.19
CA GLY A 52 -5.22 -7.41 -17.41
C GLY A 52 -4.72 -6.04 -17.89
N SER A 53 -4.72 -5.04 -17.01
CA SER A 53 -4.33 -3.66 -17.31
C SER A 53 -2.83 -3.40 -17.10
N GLY A 54 -2.16 -4.19 -16.24
CA GLY A 54 -0.78 -3.96 -15.83
C GLY A 54 -0.64 -2.80 -14.83
N GLU A 55 -1.75 -2.27 -14.31
CA GLU A 55 -1.76 -1.18 -13.33
C GLU A 55 -1.49 -1.72 -11.93
N THR A 56 -0.76 -0.93 -11.12
CA THR A 56 -0.56 -1.25 -9.70
C THR A 56 -1.71 -0.68 -8.88
N TRP A 57 -2.24 -1.50 -7.97
CA TRP A 57 -3.34 -1.18 -7.07
C TRP A 57 -2.93 -1.41 -5.62
N LEU A 58 -3.56 -0.63 -4.73
CA LEU A 58 -3.48 -0.77 -3.28
C LEU A 58 -4.87 -1.09 -2.74
N GLY A 59 -5.06 -2.31 -2.22
CA GLY A 59 -6.22 -2.69 -1.44
C GLY A 59 -5.98 -2.37 0.04
N ILE A 60 -6.90 -1.65 0.68
CA ILE A 60 -6.82 -1.27 2.09
C ILE A 60 -7.98 -1.87 2.87
N LEU A 61 -7.69 -2.48 4.00
CA LEU A 61 -8.66 -2.92 5.00
C LEU A 61 -8.33 -2.26 6.33
N ALA A 62 -9.32 -1.61 6.93
CA ALA A 62 -9.18 -0.86 8.17
C ALA A 62 -10.21 -1.35 9.18
N GLU A 63 -9.75 -1.89 10.30
CA GLU A 63 -10.61 -2.11 11.46
C GLU A 63 -10.65 -0.80 12.26
N MET A 64 -11.82 -0.16 12.28
CA MET A 64 -11.98 1.16 12.89
C MET A 64 -12.01 1.07 14.41
N ALA A 65 -11.36 2.02 15.08
CA ALA A 65 -11.36 2.07 16.54
C ALA A 65 -12.78 2.16 17.12
N GLU A 66 -13.06 1.43 18.20
CA GLU A 66 -14.39 1.44 18.86
C GLU A 66 -14.72 2.78 19.55
N GLU A 67 -13.71 3.63 19.75
CA GLU A 67 -13.82 4.91 20.44
C GLU A 67 -13.33 6.07 19.55
N GLY A 68 -13.52 7.30 20.03
CA GLY A 68 -13.08 8.51 19.34
C GLY A 68 -13.86 8.81 18.07
N ARG A 69 -13.19 9.48 17.11
CA ARG A 69 -13.82 9.95 15.87
C ARG A 69 -14.56 8.86 15.08
N PRO A 70 -14.02 7.63 14.88
CA PRO A 70 -14.77 6.58 14.17
C PRO A 70 -16.09 6.22 14.86
N ALA A 71 -16.13 6.19 16.20
CA ALA A 71 -17.36 5.93 16.94
C ALA A 71 -18.38 7.07 16.80
N GLU A 72 -17.92 8.32 16.87
CA GLU A 72 -18.75 9.52 16.68
C GLU A 72 -19.37 9.60 15.27
N GLU A 73 -18.64 9.13 14.27
CA GLU A 73 -19.09 9.04 12.88
C GLU A 73 -19.94 7.78 12.60
N GLY A 74 -20.08 6.88 13.58
CA GLY A 74 -20.89 5.67 13.48
C GLY A 74 -20.20 4.48 12.82
N PHE A 75 -18.87 4.50 12.71
CA PHE A 75 -18.01 3.44 12.13
C PHE A 75 -17.22 2.63 13.15
N GLY A 76 -17.30 2.94 14.44
CA GLY A 76 -16.50 2.26 15.46
C GLY A 76 -16.68 0.74 15.47
N GLY A 77 -15.56 0.00 15.50
CA GLY A 77 -15.54 -1.47 15.47
C GLY A 77 -15.89 -2.10 14.11
N GLN A 78 -16.12 -1.31 13.06
CA GLN A 78 -16.41 -1.82 11.73
C GLN A 78 -15.12 -2.05 10.94
N THR A 79 -15.16 -3.03 10.05
CA THR A 79 -14.14 -3.19 9.01
C THR A 79 -14.57 -2.43 7.76
N LEU A 80 -13.76 -1.46 7.36
CA LEU A 80 -13.93 -0.67 6.15
C LEU A 80 -12.84 -1.01 5.15
N SER A 81 -13.10 -0.76 3.86
CA SER A 81 -12.08 -0.97 2.82
C SER A 81 -12.09 0.13 1.76
N GLN A 82 -11.04 0.10 0.94
CA GLN A 82 -10.91 0.91 -0.27
C GLN A 82 -9.89 0.26 -1.20
N THR A 83 -10.10 0.40 -2.52
CA THR A 83 -9.06 0.15 -3.52
C THR A 83 -8.58 1.46 -4.10
N ALA A 84 -7.28 1.58 -4.35
CA ALA A 84 -6.68 2.79 -4.90
C ALA A 84 -5.75 2.45 -6.06
N LEU A 85 -5.86 3.22 -7.14
CA LEU A 85 -4.95 3.12 -8.28
C LEU A 85 -3.63 3.81 -7.92
N CYS A 86 -2.52 3.11 -8.10
CA CYS A 86 -1.19 3.62 -7.79
C CYS A 86 -0.45 4.05 -9.05
N GLU A 87 0.05 5.28 -9.03
CA GLU A 87 0.80 5.88 -10.13
C GLU A 87 2.14 6.41 -9.63
N GLU A 88 3.19 6.23 -10.45
CA GLU A 88 4.51 6.77 -10.16
C GLU A 88 4.59 8.22 -10.67
N GLY A 89 4.83 9.15 -9.74
CA GLY A 89 4.95 10.58 -10.02
C GLY A 89 6.34 11.13 -9.69
N PRO A 90 6.54 12.46 -9.87
CA PRO A 90 7.81 13.12 -9.54
C PRO A 90 8.18 13.02 -8.05
N ASP A 91 7.18 12.84 -7.18
CA ASP A 91 7.34 12.73 -5.73
C ASP A 91 7.31 11.28 -5.23
N GLY A 92 7.31 10.30 -6.14
CA GLY A 92 7.24 8.87 -5.83
C GLY A 92 5.88 8.24 -6.12
N LEU A 93 5.68 7.03 -5.60
CA LEU A 93 4.46 6.24 -5.80
C LEU A 93 3.32 6.78 -4.91
N SER A 94 2.19 7.11 -5.53
CA SER A 94 0.99 7.59 -4.85
C SER A 94 -0.22 6.79 -5.30
N CYS A 95 -1.10 6.43 -4.35
CA CYS A 95 -2.30 5.64 -4.58
C CYS A 95 -3.54 6.49 -4.30
N THR A 96 -4.40 6.68 -5.30
CA THR A 96 -5.59 7.52 -5.21
C THR A 96 -6.84 6.65 -5.08
N GLY A 97 -7.61 6.87 -4.01
CA GLY A 97 -8.88 6.19 -3.80
C GLY A 97 -9.97 6.70 -4.76
N CYS A 98 -10.99 5.89 -5.01
CA CYS A 98 -12.08 6.26 -5.92
C CYS A 98 -12.80 7.57 -5.58
N GLU A 99 -13.10 7.79 -4.29
CA GLU A 99 -13.80 8.99 -3.80
C GLU A 99 -12.82 10.13 -3.48
N GLY A 100 -11.56 9.95 -3.85
CA GLY A 100 -10.47 10.85 -3.52
C GLY A 100 -9.70 10.43 -2.28
N GLY A 101 -8.84 11.35 -1.86
CA GLY A 101 -7.81 11.10 -0.87
C GLY A 101 -6.64 10.30 -1.44
N VAL A 102 -5.46 10.55 -0.89
CA VAL A 102 -4.21 9.99 -1.41
C VAL A 102 -3.43 9.30 -0.29
N PHE A 103 -2.95 8.09 -0.59
CA PHE A 103 -1.84 7.49 0.13
C PHE A 103 -0.55 7.74 -0.64
N ARG A 104 0.44 8.34 0.01
CA ARG A 104 1.81 8.36 -0.51
C ARG A 104 2.56 7.17 0.05
N VAL A 105 3.30 6.48 -0.81
CA VAL A 105 4.19 5.40 -0.42
C VAL A 105 5.54 6.03 -0.07
N ASP A 106 5.76 6.25 1.22
CA ASP A 106 7.00 6.89 1.73
C ASP A 106 8.18 5.93 1.65
N ARG A 107 7.94 4.63 1.87
CA ARG A 107 8.93 3.56 1.78
C ARG A 107 8.27 2.23 1.43
N LEU A 108 8.93 1.47 0.56
CA LEU A 108 8.51 0.13 0.19
C LEU A 108 9.74 -0.74 -0.05
N ASP A 109 9.97 -1.70 0.86
CA ASP A 109 11.12 -2.60 0.81
C ASP A 109 10.78 -3.97 1.42
N ALA A 110 11.77 -4.87 1.48
CA ALA A 110 11.56 -6.22 2.02
C ALA A 110 11.13 -6.25 3.50
N GLY A 111 11.37 -5.17 4.25
CA GLY A 111 11.03 -5.03 5.66
C GLY A 111 9.63 -4.48 5.91
N GLY A 112 9.02 -3.79 4.94
CA GLY A 112 7.67 -3.27 5.12
C GLY A 112 7.26 -2.17 4.14
N LEU A 113 6.12 -1.58 4.46
CA LEU A 113 5.46 -0.51 3.71
C LEU A 113 5.20 0.65 4.68
N GLU A 114 5.68 1.84 4.33
CA GLU A 114 5.32 3.08 5.01
C GLU A 114 4.40 3.92 4.12
N LEU A 115 3.24 4.26 4.66
CA LEU A 115 2.23 5.06 3.99
C LEU A 115 2.01 6.36 4.75
N SER A 116 1.78 7.45 4.03
CA SER A 116 1.27 8.68 4.60
C SER A 116 0.02 9.19 3.90
N THR A 117 -0.87 9.79 4.68
CA THR A 117 -2.09 10.41 4.16
C THR A 117 -2.53 11.59 5.00
N GLU A 118 -3.20 12.55 4.37
CA GLU A 118 -3.89 13.66 5.04
C GLU A 118 -5.41 13.50 4.97
N ASP A 119 -5.90 12.58 4.12
CA ASP A 119 -7.31 12.51 3.75
C ASP A 119 -7.75 11.18 3.11
N PHE A 120 -6.99 10.08 3.09
CA PHE A 120 -7.41 8.86 2.38
C PHE A 120 -8.71 8.28 2.92
N HIS A 121 -9.73 8.13 2.07
CA HIS A 121 -11.07 7.74 2.49
C HIS A 121 -11.30 6.23 2.36
N VAL A 122 -11.96 5.66 3.37
CA VAL A 122 -12.43 4.26 3.43
C VAL A 122 -13.93 4.20 3.73
N GLY A 123 -14.58 3.10 3.34
CA GLY A 123 -15.99 2.88 3.69
C GLY A 123 -16.41 1.42 3.52
N ALA A 124 -17.69 1.18 3.27
CA ALA A 124 -18.24 -0.16 3.27
C ALA A 124 -17.57 -1.05 2.19
N PRO A 125 -17.33 -2.34 2.49
CA PRO A 125 -16.48 -3.19 1.65
C PRO A 125 -17.02 -3.53 0.26
N GLU A 126 -18.29 -3.22 -0.03
CA GLU A 126 -18.96 -3.57 -1.27
C GLU A 126 -19.03 -2.41 -2.30
N GLY A 127 -18.15 -1.41 -2.21
CA GLY A 127 -18.08 -0.38 -3.24
C GLY A 127 -16.94 0.64 -3.13
N CYS A 128 -16.76 1.41 -4.20
CA CYS A 128 -16.00 2.65 -4.16
C CYS A 128 -16.83 3.72 -3.44
N GLY A 129 -16.67 3.77 -2.12
CA GLY A 129 -17.42 4.68 -1.27
C GLY A 129 -16.64 4.99 -0.01
N GLY A 130 -15.93 6.11 0.00
CA GLY A 130 -15.23 6.62 1.16
C GLY A 130 -16.18 7.41 2.06
N THR A 131 -16.48 6.91 3.26
CA THR A 131 -17.40 7.55 4.21
C THR A 131 -16.70 8.18 5.41
N THR A 132 -15.48 7.74 5.69
CA THR A 132 -14.58 8.31 6.71
C THR A 132 -13.16 8.31 6.19
N THR A 133 -12.26 9.02 6.87
CA THR A 133 -10.84 9.11 6.51
C THR A 133 -9.96 8.33 7.48
N LEU A 134 -8.84 7.82 6.97
CA LEU A 134 -7.75 7.27 7.76
C LEU A 134 -6.84 8.36 8.36
N ALA A 135 -6.99 9.63 7.98
CA ALA A 135 -6.27 10.68 8.69
C ALA A 135 -6.70 10.76 10.17
N ARG A 136 -5.74 10.74 11.10
CA ARG A 136 -5.98 10.91 12.53
C ARG A 136 -6.66 12.25 12.80
N THR A 137 -6.08 13.32 12.25
CA THR A 137 -6.56 14.69 12.34
C THR A 137 -6.71 15.24 10.95
N SER A 138 -7.84 15.88 10.66
CA SER A 138 -8.09 16.52 9.36
C SER A 138 -7.02 17.57 9.07
N GLY A 139 -6.34 17.45 7.91
CA GLY A 139 -5.32 18.40 7.47
C GLY A 139 -3.93 18.17 8.09
N GLU A 140 -3.74 17.11 8.86
CA GLU A 140 -2.42 16.69 9.34
C GLU A 140 -2.02 15.35 8.73
N THR A 141 -0.74 15.22 8.36
CA THR A 141 -0.22 13.98 7.81
C THR A 141 -0.21 12.88 8.87
N THR A 142 -0.97 11.82 8.62
CA THR A 142 -0.95 10.57 9.38
C THR A 142 -0.04 9.57 8.68
N ARG A 143 0.83 8.91 9.43
CA ARG A 143 1.75 7.89 8.91
C ARG A 143 1.44 6.53 9.49
N TYR A 144 1.56 5.52 8.64
CA TYR A 144 1.37 4.12 8.95
C TYR A 144 2.64 3.35 8.59
N SER A 145 3.16 2.57 9.53
CA SER A 145 4.26 1.64 9.29
C SER A 145 3.69 0.22 9.35
N LEU A 146 3.62 -0.42 8.19
CA LEU A 146 3.08 -1.77 8.04
C LEU A 146 4.22 -2.76 7.80
N ARG A 147 4.13 -3.92 8.44
CA ARG A 147 5.09 -5.02 8.32
C ARG A 147 4.59 -6.01 7.29
N ARG A 148 5.50 -6.58 6.51
CA ARG A 148 5.15 -7.63 5.55
C ARG A 148 4.54 -8.84 6.27
N ALA A 149 3.49 -9.41 5.70
CA ALA A 149 2.76 -10.55 6.23
C ALA A 149 2.50 -11.62 5.16
N ASP A 150 2.01 -12.78 5.59
CA ASP A 150 1.50 -13.79 4.67
C ASP A 150 0.25 -13.26 3.93
N PRO A 151 0.03 -13.61 2.65
CA PRO A 151 -1.09 -13.10 1.86
C PRO A 151 -2.45 -13.27 2.54
N GLU A 152 -2.64 -14.36 3.29
CA GLU A 152 -3.86 -14.66 4.04
C GLU A 152 -4.26 -13.55 5.03
N ALA A 153 -3.30 -12.74 5.51
CA ALA A 153 -3.55 -11.64 6.44
C ALA A 153 -4.23 -10.42 5.78
N CYS A 154 -4.21 -10.33 4.44
CA CYS A 154 -4.89 -9.29 3.68
C CYS A 154 -6.22 -9.77 3.09
N LEU A 155 -6.62 -11.02 3.34
CA LEU A 155 -7.91 -11.53 2.86
C LEU A 155 -9.06 -11.04 3.74
N LEU A 156 -10.00 -10.30 3.16
CA LEU A 156 -11.31 -10.06 3.78
C LEU A 156 -12.18 -11.32 3.77
N PRO A 157 -13.11 -11.48 4.74
CA PRO A 157 -14.31 -12.26 4.49
C PRO A 157 -15.14 -11.62 3.37
N GLY A 158 -15.04 -12.15 2.16
CA GLY A 158 -15.77 -11.66 0.97
C GLY A 158 -14.90 -11.52 -0.28
N TYR A 159 -13.58 -11.41 -0.14
CA TYR A 159 -12.63 -11.41 -1.26
C TYR A 159 -12.44 -12.86 -1.75
N ARG A 160 -12.86 -13.18 -2.99
CA ARG A 160 -12.51 -14.46 -3.62
C ARG A 160 -11.47 -14.19 -4.70
N GLU A 161 -10.50 -15.10 -4.83
CA GLU A 161 -9.49 -15.15 -5.91
C GLU A 161 -10.04 -15.02 -7.36
N GLY A 162 -11.37 -14.98 -7.56
CA GLY A 162 -12.03 -14.86 -8.87
C GLY A 162 -12.52 -13.45 -9.23
N ASP A 163 -12.41 -12.45 -8.35
CA ASP A 163 -12.80 -11.06 -8.67
C ASP A 163 -11.68 -10.26 -9.36
N LEU A 164 -10.53 -10.91 -9.61
CA LEU A 164 -9.37 -10.38 -10.32
C LEU A 164 -9.18 -11.02 -11.72
N SER A 165 -10.26 -11.53 -12.33
CA SER A 165 -10.24 -12.25 -13.63
C SER A 165 -10.92 -11.46 -14.75
#